data_AF-A0A645HGT4-F1
#
_entry.id   AF-A0A645HGT4-F1
#
_cell.length_a   1.000
_cell.length_b   1.000
_cell.length_c   1.000
_cell.angle_alpha   90.00
_cell.angle_beta   90.00
_cell.angle_gamma   90.00
#
_symmetry.space_group_name_H-M   'P 1'
#
loop_
_entity.id
_entity.type
_entity.pdbx_description
1 polymer ?
#
loop_
_entity_poly.entity_id
_entity_poly.type
_entity_poly.pdbx_seq_one_letter_code
_entity_poly.pdbx_strand_id
1 'polypeptide(L)' 'MHEAPPVPNYGKADRGPALKAGMTLAIEPMVNLGTYSVFTKGDEWTVVTRDGKHSAHFEHSIAIRDQGPEILTLI' A
#
# COMPACT_ATOMS: atom_id res chain seq x y z
N MET A 1 -5.73 2.15 11.50
CA MET A 1 -5.33 1.10 12.46
C MET A 1 -4.41 0.19 11.68
N HIS A 2 -3.17 0.00 12.10
CA HIS A 2 -2.16 -0.75 11.33
C HIS A 2 -1.41 -1.67 12.28
N GLU A 3 -1.06 -2.86 11.80
CA GLU A 3 -0.22 -3.82 12.49
C GLU A 3 0.87 -4.36 11.55
N ALA A 4 1.83 -5.09 12.10
CA ALA A 4 2.86 -5.72 11.29
C ALA A 4 2.27 -6.84 10.40
N PRO A 5 2.87 -7.12 9.22
CA PRO A 5 4.05 -6.48 8.66
C PRO A 5 3.73 -5.24 7.82
N PRO A 6 4.66 -4.27 7.71
CA PRO A 6 4.57 -3.24 6.69
C PRO A 6 4.74 -3.85 5.28
N VAL A 7 3.93 -3.40 4.32
CA VAL A 7 4.01 -3.82 2.91
C VAL A 7 4.30 -2.59 2.05
N PRO A 8 5.58 -2.18 1.90
CA PRO A 8 5.92 -1.02 1.09
C PRO A 8 5.66 -1.30 -0.40
N ASN A 9 5.04 -0.33 -1.09
CA ASN A 9 4.77 -0.39 -2.53
C ASN A 9 6.00 -0.08 -3.41
N TYR A 10 7.20 -0.16 -2.82
CA TYR A 10 8.49 0.06 -3.46
C TYR A 10 9.51 -0.93 -2.90
N GLY A 11 10.51 -1.26 -3.71
CA GLY A 11 11.55 -2.20 -3.30
C GLY A 11 12.17 -2.92 -4.49
N LYS A 12 12.93 -3.97 -4.18
CA LYS A 12 13.42 -4.90 -5.20
C LYS A 12 12.41 -6.04 -5.36
N ALA A 13 12.23 -6.51 -6.59
CA ALA A 13 11.46 -7.72 -6.84
C ALA A 13 11.96 -8.89 -5.96
N ASP A 14 11.04 -9.78 -5.58
CA ASP A 14 11.32 -10.96 -4.76
C ASP A 14 11.92 -10.65 -3.38
N ARG A 15 11.58 -9.47 -2.83
CA ARG A 15 11.87 -9.06 -1.45
C ARG A 15 10.58 -8.62 -0.77
N GLY A 16 10.42 -8.97 0.50
CA GLY A 16 9.22 -8.65 1.27
C GLY A 16 9.00 -9.65 2.41
N PRO A 17 7.94 -9.45 3.21
CA PRO A 17 7.55 -10.40 4.25
C PRO A 17 7.17 -11.75 3.62
N ALA A 18 7.52 -12.85 4.31
CA ALA A 18 7.07 -14.18 3.91
C ALA A 18 5.57 -14.32 4.16
N LEU A 19 4.80 -14.57 3.10
CA LEU A 19 3.36 -14.77 3.19
C LEU A 19 3.04 -16.12 3.86
N LYS A 20 2.14 -16.10 4.84
CA LYS A 20 1.68 -17.29 5.56
C LYS A 20 0.16 -17.27 5.66
N ALA A 21 -0.45 -18.44 5.59
CA ALA A 21 -1.88 -18.57 5.79
C ALA A 21 -2.32 -17.97 7.13
N GLY A 22 -3.46 -17.28 7.12
CA GLY A 22 -3.99 -16.55 8.28
C GLY A 22 -3.56 -15.09 8.38
N MET A 23 -2.62 -14.63 7.54
CA MET A 23 -2.33 -13.19 7.41
C MET A 23 -3.44 -12.48 6.63
N THR A 24 -3.73 -11.24 7.03
CA THR A 24 -4.54 -10.30 6.24
C THR A 24 -3.70 -9.06 5.99
N LEU A 25 -3.54 -8.69 4.71
CA LEU A 25 -2.68 -7.60 4.29
C LEU A 25 -3.47 -6.58 3.48
N ALA A 26 -3.22 -5.30 3.73
CA ALA A 26 -3.60 -4.23 2.83
C ALA A 26 -2.57 -4.13 1.71
N ILE A 27 -3.03 -4.15 0.46
CA ILE A 27 -2.21 -3.78 -0.71
C ILE A 27 -2.78 -2.47 -1.24
N GLU A 28 -2.07 -1.38 -0.96
CA GLU A 28 -2.57 0.00 -1.06
C GLU A 28 -1.64 0.94 -1.86
N PRO A 29 -1.34 0.65 -3.15
CA PRO A 29 -0.44 1.46 -3.96
C PRO A 29 -0.95 2.89 -4.18
N MET A 30 -0.12 3.86 -3.79
CA MET A 30 -0.23 5.27 -4.20
C MET A 30 0.82 5.54 -5.28
N VAL A 31 0.37 6.01 -6.44
CA VAL A 31 1.24 6.27 -7.60
C VAL A 31 1.14 7.73 -8.02
N ASN A 32 2.29 8.41 -8.02
CA ASN A 32 2.41 9.80 -8.45
C ASN A 32 2.71 9.88 -9.95
N LEU A 33 2.11 10.84 -10.66
CA LEU A 33 2.39 11.08 -12.08
C LEU A 33 3.81 11.60 -12.34
N GLY A 34 4.40 12.31 -11.38
CA GLY A 34 5.74 12.87 -11.48
C GLY A 34 6.74 12.16 -10.57
N THR A 35 7.26 12.87 -9.57
CA THR A 35 8.25 12.34 -8.63
C THR A 35 7.60 11.53 -7.50
N TYR A 36 8.35 10.62 -6.88
CA TYR A 36 7.91 9.91 -5.67
C TYR A 36 7.88 10.80 -4.41
N SER A 37 8.45 12.01 -4.48
CA SER A 37 8.63 12.86 -3.31
C SER A 37 7.30 13.48 -2.86
N VAL A 38 7.04 13.42 -1.56
CA VAL A 38 5.84 13.98 -0.92
C VAL A 38 6.20 14.90 0.26
N PHE A 39 5.22 15.63 0.77
CA PHE A 39 5.30 16.29 2.07
C PHE A 39 3.93 16.33 2.74
N THR A 40 3.93 16.35 4.08
CA THR A 40 2.73 16.55 4.90
C THR A 40 2.47 18.04 5.05
N LYS A 41 1.22 18.47 4.83
CA LYS A 41 0.81 19.86 5.05
C LYS A 41 0.82 20.21 6.54
N GLY A 42 0.64 21.49 6.83
CA GLY A 42 0.56 22.00 8.22
C GLY A 42 -0.67 21.52 9.01
N ASP A 43 -1.59 20.79 8.38
CA ASP A 43 -2.69 20.10 9.07
C ASP A 43 -2.27 18.74 9.67
N GLU A 44 -1.02 18.32 9.46
CA GLU A 44 -0.44 17.07 9.96
C GLU A 44 -1.08 15.78 9.41
N TRP A 45 -1.97 15.89 8.42
CA TRP A 45 -2.70 14.76 7.83
C TRP A 45 -2.56 14.68 6.32
N THR A 46 -2.73 15.79 5.62
CA THR A 46 -2.79 15.80 4.16
C THR A 46 -1.38 15.61 3.59
N VAL A 47 -1.14 14.47 2.95
CA VAL A 47 0.08 14.20 2.21
C VAL A 47 -0.12 14.59 0.74
N VAL A 48 0.77 15.42 0.19
CA VAL A 48 0.71 15.86 -1.21
C VAL A 48 2.04 15.65 -1.93
N THR A 49 1.99 15.52 -3.25
CA THR A 49 3.18 15.43 -4.11
C THR A 49 3.98 16.73 -4.05
N ARG A 50 5.31 16.64 -4.01
CA ARG A 50 6.19 17.82 -3.97
C ARG A 50 6.17 18.63 -5.27
N ASP A 51 5.84 17.99 -6.39
CA ASP A 51 5.77 18.62 -7.71
C ASP A 51 4.37 19.10 -8.10
N GLY A 52 3.37 18.91 -7.21
CA GLY A 52 1.99 19.35 -7.43
C GLY A 52 1.22 18.56 -8.50
N LYS A 53 1.79 17.49 -9.06
CA LYS A 53 1.10 16.65 -10.04
C LYS A 53 0.15 15.66 -9.36
N HIS A 54 -0.80 15.12 -10.14
CA HIS A 54 -1.78 14.15 -9.67
C HIS A 54 -1.14 12.88 -9.08
N SER A 55 -1.83 12.31 -8.10
CA SER A 55 -1.58 10.99 -7.55
C SER A 55 -2.89 10.19 -7.59
N ALA A 56 -2.77 8.87 -7.76
CA ALA A 56 -3.89 7.94 -7.66
C ALA A 56 -3.60 6.93 -6.55
N HIS A 57 -4.65 6.46 -5.88
CA HIS A 57 -4.60 5.45 -4.84
C HIS A 57 -5.68 4.40 -5.09
N PHE A 58 -5.35 3.14 -4.85
CA PHE A 58 -6.32 2.05 -4.81
C PHE A 58 -5.89 1.07 -3.74
N GLU A 59 -6.85 0.38 -3.12
CA GLU A 59 -6.58 -0.53 -2.02
C GLU A 59 -7.48 -1.77 -2.05
N HIS A 60 -6.89 -2.91 -1.69
CA HIS A 60 -7.63 -4.10 -1.30
C HIS A 60 -7.09 -4.70 0.00
N SER A 61 -8.03 -5.23 0.80
CA SER A 61 -7.71 -6.16 1.89
C SER A 61 -7.68 -7.59 1.34
N ILE A 62 -6.56 -8.26 1.56
CA ILE A 62 -6.30 -9.61 1.01
C ILE A 62 -6.03 -10.58 2.16
N ALA A 63 -6.80 -11.65 2.24
CA ALA A 63 -6.52 -12.76 3.14
C ALA A 63 -5.60 -13.78 2.45
N ILE A 64 -4.50 -14.16 3.12
CA ILE A 64 -3.63 -15.24 2.66
C ILE A 64 -4.20 -16.56 3.18
N ARG A 65 -4.51 -17.49 2.28
CA ARG A 65 -5.00 -18.84 2.60
C ARG A 65 -4.05 -19.91 2.05
N ASP A 66 -4.22 -21.14 2.53
CA ASP A 66 -3.44 -22.28 2.05
C ASP A 66 -3.60 -22.55 0.56
N GLN A 67 -4.77 -22.21 -0.02
CA GLN A 67 -5.07 -22.39 -1.44
C GLN A 67 -4.79 -21.15 -2.30
N GLY A 68 -4.22 -20.10 -1.71
CA GLY A 68 -3.94 -18.83 -2.39
C GLY A 68 -4.59 -17.63 -1.69
N PRO A 69 -4.34 -16.41 -2.21
CA PRO A 69 -4.94 -15.19 -1.66
C PRO A 69 -6.42 -15.03 -2.04
N GLU A 70 -7.21 -14.47 -1.15
CA GLU A 70 -8.59 -14.02 -1.42
C GLU A 70 -8.69 -12.51 -1.25
N ILE A 71 -9.30 -11.83 -2.22
CA ILE A 71 -9.60 -10.40 -2.15
C ILE A 71 -10.92 -10.22 -1.39
N LEU A 72 -10.86 -9.71 -0.17
CA LEU A 72 -12.02 -9.57 0.71
C LEU A 72 -12.92 -8.38 0.34
N THR A 73 -12.38 -7.42 -0.41
CA THR A 73 -13.00 -6.13 -0.73
C THR A 73 -13.30 -5.96 -2.21
N LEU A 74 -13.48 -7.08 -2.93
CA LEU A 74 -13.92 -7.06 -4.33
C LEU A 74 -15.41 -6.65 -4.37
N ILE A 75 -15.76 -5.72 -5.26
CA ILE A 75 -17.13 -5.21 -5.45
C ILE A 75 -17.65 -5.70 -6.80
#